data_AF-A0A261Y6G5-F1
#
_entry.id   AF-A0A261Y6G5-F1
#
_cell.length_a   1.000
_cell.length_b   1.000
_cell.length_c   1.000
_cell.angle_alpha   90.00
_cell.angle_beta   90.00
_cell.angle_gamma   90.00
#
_symmetry.space_group_name_H-M   'P 1'
#
loop_
_entity.id
_entity.type
_entity.pdbx_description
1 polymer ?
#
loop_
_entity_poly.entity_id
_entity_poly.type
_entity_poly.pdbx_seq_one_letter_code
_entity_poly.pdbx_strand_id
1 'polypeptide(L)'
;MSALLCVPTLISIVVFLKLKSPQGSMKEKLARLDYLGVLSLTACIVCILLAVSWGGTTYPWNSAPIIALFVVGGVLIIVTAIEIKWAVAPVVPPHFFKMRNPLAAFSTNFFCGFALYGAMYYVPLYFQFIKNESATTSGLETLPFVLGLAVASLIVGQLVTLLGIYRPFIWAGMAMCCIGSALLSLFDVNTSRGEQIGFLLILGIGCGFSMANLALAAQAAVPLKDLATVTTLAAIWRTVGGTIGIAISGTIFSNKLSSTLAQTLPNVTPDELSSILSGSTAALQGLPASQLYDIKHAYAQGLDLVYLSWGGLSGAGFLTSLFLVHKKLAKRPKVAKKVEDPEKGMPESETAQR
;
A
#
# COMPACT_ATOMS: atom_id res chain seq x y z
N MET A 1 8.05 16.71 0.72
CA MET A 1 8.19 16.39 2.16
C MET A 1 9.03 15.13 2.42
N SER A 2 8.90 14.08 1.60
CA SER A 2 9.64 12.81 1.72
C SER A 2 11.16 12.93 1.61
N ALA A 3 11.70 13.74 0.68
CA ALA A 3 13.14 13.93 0.52
C ALA A 3 13.84 14.59 1.73
N LEU A 4 13.13 15.48 2.43
CA LEU A 4 13.65 16.19 3.62
C LEU A 4 13.81 15.26 4.84
N LEU A 5 13.05 14.17 4.91
CA LEU A 5 13.18 13.15 5.96
C LEU A 5 14.22 12.08 5.63
N CYS A 6 14.47 11.81 4.34
CA CYS A 6 15.41 10.80 3.88
C CYS A 6 16.87 11.10 4.25
N VAL A 7 17.30 12.36 4.13
CA VAL A 7 18.69 12.75 4.42
C VAL A 7 19.02 12.57 5.92
N PRO A 8 18.20 13.08 6.87
CA PRO A 8 18.42 12.83 8.30
C PRO A 8 18.39 11.35 8.65
N THR A 9 17.45 10.56 8.10
CA THR A 9 17.39 9.11 8.38
C THR A 9 18.60 8.36 7.84
N LEU A 10 19.08 8.69 6.64
CA LEU A 10 20.32 8.11 6.08
C LEU A 10 21.53 8.45 6.95
N ILE A 11 21.66 9.71 7.39
CA ILE A 11 22.72 10.13 8.30
C ILE A 11 22.60 9.36 9.62
N SER A 12 21.41 9.26 10.22
CA SER A 12 21.21 8.49 11.45
C SER A 12 21.54 7.01 11.28
N ILE A 13 21.21 6.40 10.15
CA ILE A 13 21.56 5.00 9.86
C ILE A 13 23.08 4.84 9.74
N VAL A 14 23.77 5.73 9.02
CA VAL A 14 25.24 5.65 8.84
C VAL A 14 25.98 5.88 10.16
N VAL A 15 25.51 6.83 10.98
CA VAL A 15 26.16 7.22 12.24
C VAL A 15 25.87 6.22 13.36
N PHE A 16 24.62 5.80 13.53
CA PHE A 16 24.20 4.98 14.68
C PHE A 16 24.13 3.48 14.38
N LEU A 17 23.98 3.09 13.12
CA LEU A 17 23.80 1.69 12.72
C LEU A 17 25.12 1.16 12.14
N LYS A 18 26.01 0.71 13.03
CA LYS A 18 27.24 -0.03 12.67
C LYS A 18 26.88 -1.42 12.12
N LEU A 19 26.40 -1.46 10.88
CA LEU A 19 26.12 -2.70 10.17
C LEU A 19 27.43 -3.44 9.89
N LYS A 20 27.44 -4.76 10.08
CA LYS A 20 28.52 -5.62 9.60
C LYS A 20 28.61 -5.46 8.08
N SER A 21 29.61 -4.74 7.60
CA SER A 21 29.81 -4.52 6.17
C SER A 21 29.97 -5.89 5.49
N PRO A 22 29.18 -6.20 4.44
CA PRO A 22 29.42 -7.39 3.64
C PRO A 22 30.85 -7.35 3.11
N GLN A 23 31.58 -8.46 3.23
CA GLN A 23 32.96 -8.57 2.73
C GLN A 23 32.98 -8.40 1.19
N GLY A 24 34.03 -7.77 0.65
CA GLY A 24 34.22 -7.54 -0.79
C GLY A 24 34.23 -6.05 -1.20
N SER A 25 34.81 -5.75 -2.36
CA SER A 25 34.90 -4.38 -2.90
C SER A 25 33.52 -3.88 -3.37
N MET A 26 33.33 -2.56 -3.44
CA MET A 26 32.08 -1.99 -3.97
C MET A 26 31.78 -2.43 -5.41
N LYS A 27 32.82 -2.65 -6.22
CA LYS A 27 32.66 -3.15 -7.61
C LYS A 27 32.07 -4.55 -7.64
N GLU A 28 32.52 -5.44 -6.76
CA GLU A 28 32.00 -6.82 -6.68
C GLU A 28 30.54 -6.86 -6.21
N LYS A 29 30.15 -5.93 -5.32
CA LYS A 29 28.78 -5.81 -4.85
C LYS A 29 27.84 -5.32 -5.96
N LEU A 30 28.26 -4.30 -6.70
CA LEU A 30 27.51 -3.77 -7.84
C LEU A 30 27.38 -4.82 -8.96
N ALA A 31 28.46 -5.54 -9.27
CA ALA A 31 28.44 -6.59 -10.30
C ALA A 31 27.52 -7.78 -9.98
N ARG A 32 27.13 -7.97 -8.71
CA ARG A 32 26.20 -9.03 -8.28
C ARG A 32 24.72 -8.60 -8.34
N LEU A 33 24.43 -7.34 -8.65
CA LEU A 33 23.05 -6.89 -8.78
C LEU A 33 22.44 -7.40 -10.08
N ASP A 34 21.20 -7.88 -9.97
CA ASP A 34 20.39 -8.29 -11.10
C ASP A 34 19.76 -7.05 -11.77
N TYR A 35 20.57 -6.36 -12.57
CA TYR A 35 20.14 -5.15 -13.29
C TYR A 35 19.05 -5.43 -14.33
N LEU A 36 19.13 -6.57 -15.02
CA LEU A 36 18.18 -6.93 -16.06
C LEU A 36 16.82 -7.28 -15.46
N GLY A 37 16.80 -8.05 -14.37
CA GLY A 37 15.60 -8.36 -13.60
C GLY A 37 14.98 -7.10 -12.99
N VAL A 38 15.77 -6.21 -12.37
CA VAL A 38 15.24 -4.93 -11.83
C VAL A 38 14.62 -4.09 -12.95
N LEU A 39 15.32 -3.91 -14.06
CA LEU A 39 14.87 -3.04 -15.15
C LEU A 39 13.63 -3.62 -15.84
N SER A 40 13.65 -4.92 -16.17
CA SER A 40 12.53 -5.60 -16.81
C SER A 40 11.29 -5.63 -15.91
N LEU A 41 11.44 -5.93 -14.62
CA LEU A 41 10.33 -5.94 -13.68
C LEU A 41 9.74 -4.55 -13.47
N THR A 42 10.60 -3.53 -13.36
CA THR A 42 10.17 -2.14 -13.18
C THR A 42 9.44 -1.64 -14.42
N ALA A 43 10.00 -1.87 -15.61
CA ALA A 43 9.35 -1.54 -16.88
C ALA A 43 8.01 -2.28 -17.04
N CYS A 44 7.96 -3.56 -16.68
CA CYS A 44 6.73 -4.36 -16.69
C CYS A 44 5.65 -3.72 -15.81
N ILE A 45 5.98 -3.44 -14.55
CA ILE A 45 5.04 -2.84 -13.59
C ILE A 45 4.57 -1.49 -14.12
N VAL A 46 5.49 -0.63 -14.58
CA VAL A 46 5.15 0.67 -15.15
C VAL A 46 4.20 0.54 -16.34
N CYS A 47 4.48 -0.32 -17.32
CA CYS A 47 3.63 -0.53 -18.49
C CYS A 47 2.22 -1.01 -18.10
N ILE A 48 2.11 -2.02 -17.24
CA ILE A 48 0.81 -2.55 -16.81
C ILE A 48 0.04 -1.49 -16.03
N LEU A 49 0.70 -0.79 -15.09
CA LEU A 49 0.04 0.23 -14.29
C LEU A 49 -0.43 1.42 -15.13
N LEU A 50 0.35 1.86 -16.12
CA LEU A 50 -0.05 2.88 -17.09
C LEU A 50 -1.25 2.42 -17.94
N ALA A 51 -1.22 1.17 -18.42
CA ALA A 51 -2.32 0.62 -19.22
C ALA A 51 -3.64 0.62 -18.45
N VAL A 52 -3.62 0.15 -17.20
CA VAL A 52 -4.84 0.12 -16.36
C VAL A 52 -5.24 1.54 -15.95
N SER A 53 -4.29 2.42 -15.62
CA SER A 53 -4.59 3.79 -15.19
C SER A 53 -5.14 4.70 -16.29
N TRP A 54 -4.70 4.53 -17.53
CA TRP A 54 -5.13 5.35 -18.67
C TRP A 54 -6.26 4.72 -19.48
N GLY A 55 -6.45 3.40 -19.35
CA GLY A 55 -7.53 2.68 -20.02
C GLY A 55 -8.89 3.14 -19.50
N GLY A 56 -9.76 3.57 -20.42
CA GLY A 56 -11.11 4.03 -20.11
C GLY A 56 -11.22 5.45 -19.55
N THR A 57 -10.10 6.13 -19.31
CA THR A 57 -10.05 7.51 -18.83
C THR A 57 -9.43 8.42 -19.89
N THR A 58 -8.11 8.32 -20.09
CA THR A 58 -7.35 9.11 -21.07
C THR A 58 -7.48 8.53 -22.48
N TYR A 59 -7.45 7.19 -22.59
CA TYR A 59 -7.53 6.49 -23.86
C TYR A 59 -8.60 5.38 -23.79
N PRO A 60 -9.34 5.11 -24.88
CA PRO A 60 -10.21 3.95 -24.94
C PRO A 60 -9.43 2.65 -24.69
N TRP A 61 -10.06 1.67 -24.05
CA TRP A 61 -9.45 0.36 -23.79
C TRP A 61 -8.92 -0.34 -25.06
N ASN A 62 -9.59 -0.13 -26.20
CA ASN A 62 -9.23 -0.70 -27.49
C ASN A 62 -8.24 0.18 -28.31
N SER A 63 -7.62 1.17 -27.68
CA SER A 63 -6.68 2.05 -28.38
C SER A 63 -5.28 1.42 -28.49
N ALA A 64 -4.56 1.78 -29.55
CA ALA A 64 -3.20 1.29 -29.80
C ALA A 64 -2.24 1.49 -28.62
N PRO A 65 -2.22 2.65 -27.91
CA PRO A 65 -1.34 2.84 -26.75
C PRO A 65 -1.62 1.86 -25.60
N ILE A 66 -2.89 1.61 -25.27
CA ILE A 66 -3.27 0.72 -24.16
C ILE A 66 -2.93 -0.74 -24.49
N ILE A 67 -3.26 -1.17 -25.71
CA ILE A 67 -2.91 -2.51 -26.19
C ILE A 67 -1.39 -2.70 -26.22
N ALA A 68 -0.63 -1.71 -26.73
CA ALA A 68 0.82 -1.76 -26.75
C ALA A 68 1.41 -1.88 -25.34
N LEU A 69 0.90 -1.12 -24.36
CA LEU A 69 1.34 -1.21 -22.97
C LEU A 69 1.06 -2.60 -22.35
N PHE A 70 -0.10 -3.20 -22.63
CA PHE A 70 -0.38 -4.57 -22.17
C PHE A 70 0.50 -5.61 -22.84
N VAL A 71 0.74 -5.50 -24.15
CA VAL A 71 1.60 -6.42 -24.90
C VAL A 71 3.05 -6.30 -24.42
N VAL A 72 3.59 -5.09 -24.32
CA VAL A 72 4.95 -4.84 -23.81
C VAL A 72 5.08 -5.30 -22.36
N GLY A 73 4.09 -5.00 -21.52
CA GLY A 73 4.05 -5.50 -20.14
C GLY A 73 4.06 -7.03 -20.07
N GLY A 74 3.22 -7.70 -20.86
CA GLY A 74 3.18 -9.16 -20.95
C GLY A 74 4.49 -9.78 -21.45
N VAL A 75 5.11 -9.19 -22.47
CA VAL A 75 6.43 -9.62 -22.95
C VAL A 75 7.48 -9.45 -21.85
N LEU A 76 7.47 -8.33 -21.12
CA LEU A 76 8.41 -8.09 -20.02
C LEU A 76 8.20 -9.08 -18.86
N ILE A 77 6.97 -9.51 -18.55
CA ILE A 77 6.73 -10.61 -17.60
C ILE A 77 7.46 -11.88 -18.05
N ILE A 78 7.35 -12.23 -19.34
CA ILE A 78 8.00 -13.43 -19.89
C ILE A 78 9.53 -13.27 -19.82
N VAL A 79 10.05 -12.09 -20.17
CA VAL A 79 11.49 -11.79 -20.07
C VAL A 79 11.98 -11.94 -18.63
N THR A 80 11.29 -11.35 -17.66
CA THR A 80 11.63 -11.50 -16.22
C THR A 80 11.52 -12.96 -15.77
N ALA A 81 10.50 -13.70 -16.21
CA ALA A 81 10.33 -15.12 -15.86
C ALA A 81 11.45 -16.02 -16.43
N ILE A 82 11.96 -15.70 -17.62
CA ILE A 82 13.11 -16.38 -18.22
C ILE A 82 14.38 -15.97 -17.47
N GLU A 83 14.59 -14.67 -17.25
CA GLU A 83 15.75 -14.09 -16.57
C GLU A 83 15.98 -14.74 -15.19
N ILE A 84 14.90 -14.94 -14.42
CA ILE A 84 14.94 -15.58 -13.09
C ILE A 84 15.63 -16.96 -13.11
N LYS A 85 15.63 -17.68 -14.24
CA LYS A 85 16.29 -19.01 -14.34
C LYS A 85 17.82 -18.91 -14.47
N TRP A 86 18.35 -17.77 -14.91
CA TRP A 86 19.77 -17.57 -15.22
C TRP A 86 20.43 -16.59 -14.25
N ALA A 87 19.64 -15.79 -13.54
CA ALA A 87 20.11 -14.82 -12.55
C ALA A 87 20.91 -15.49 -11.42
N VAL A 88 22.11 -14.97 -11.14
CA VAL A 88 22.92 -15.40 -9.98
C VAL A 88 22.28 -14.95 -8.66
N ALA A 89 21.62 -13.79 -8.67
CA ALA A 89 20.94 -13.20 -7.52
C ALA A 89 19.59 -12.57 -7.95
N PRO A 90 18.56 -13.38 -8.26
CA PRO A 90 17.31 -12.89 -8.82
C PRO A 90 16.60 -11.92 -7.87
N VAL A 91 16.10 -10.81 -8.41
CA VAL A 91 15.29 -9.83 -7.65
C VAL A 91 14.03 -10.46 -7.05
N VAL A 92 13.44 -11.42 -7.77
CA VAL A 92 12.23 -12.13 -7.37
C VAL A 92 12.52 -13.63 -7.26
N PRO A 93 13.07 -14.10 -6.13
CA PRO A 93 13.36 -15.51 -5.96
C PRO A 93 12.07 -16.35 -6.03
N PRO A 94 11.95 -17.29 -7.00
CA PRO A 94 10.70 -18.00 -7.26
C PRO A 94 10.29 -18.92 -6.11
N HIS A 95 11.23 -19.27 -5.23
CA HIS A 95 10.94 -20.10 -4.05
C HIS A 95 10.00 -19.41 -3.05
N PHE A 96 9.95 -18.08 -2.99
CA PHE A 96 9.00 -17.38 -2.10
C PHE A 96 7.54 -17.67 -2.47
N PHE A 97 7.23 -17.82 -3.76
CA PHE A 97 5.87 -18.17 -4.21
C PHE A 97 5.49 -19.62 -3.95
N LYS A 98 6.48 -20.49 -3.67
CA LYS A 98 6.25 -21.88 -3.23
C LYS A 98 6.06 -21.98 -1.72
N MET A 99 6.43 -20.93 -0.98
CA MET A 99 6.28 -20.88 0.47
C MET A 99 4.91 -20.31 0.84
N ARG A 100 4.16 -21.07 1.64
CA ARG A 100 2.79 -20.71 2.05
C ARG A 100 2.68 -19.33 2.72
N ASN A 101 3.57 -19.01 3.65
CA ASN A 101 3.50 -17.74 4.39
C ASN A 101 3.83 -16.51 3.53
N PRO A 102 4.95 -16.44 2.80
CA PRO A 102 5.23 -15.35 1.87
C PRO A 102 4.13 -15.18 0.83
N LEU A 103 3.65 -16.27 0.21
CA LEU A 103 2.55 -16.20 -0.76
C LEU A 103 1.28 -15.59 -0.15
N ALA A 104 0.82 -16.10 1.00
CA ALA A 104 -0.36 -15.57 1.68
C ALA A 104 -0.17 -14.10 2.10
N ALA A 105 1.03 -13.71 2.54
CA ALA A 105 1.35 -12.35 2.92
C ALA A 105 1.38 -11.40 1.71
N PHE A 106 1.90 -11.83 0.56
CA PHE A 106 1.91 -11.06 -0.68
C PHE A 106 0.50 -10.86 -1.22
N SER A 107 -0.31 -11.92 -1.29
CA SER A 107 -1.71 -11.83 -1.72
C SER A 107 -2.52 -10.92 -0.80
N THR A 108 -2.36 -11.04 0.53
CA THR A 108 -3.06 -10.17 1.47
C THR A 108 -2.59 -8.71 1.36
N ASN A 109 -1.29 -8.48 1.16
CA ASN A 109 -0.75 -7.13 0.93
C ASN A 109 -1.33 -6.49 -0.34
N PHE A 110 -1.52 -7.27 -1.41
CA PHE A 110 -2.16 -6.79 -2.64
C PHE A 110 -3.57 -6.25 -2.35
N PHE A 111 -4.42 -7.03 -1.68
CA PHE A 111 -5.78 -6.61 -1.35
C PHE A 111 -5.83 -5.45 -0.34
N CYS A 112 -4.95 -5.48 0.68
CA CYS A 112 -4.81 -4.36 1.62
C CYS A 112 -4.38 -3.07 0.90
N GLY A 113 -3.45 -3.19 -0.07
CA GLY A 113 -3.01 -2.10 -0.92
C GLY A 113 -4.16 -1.50 -1.73
N PHE A 114 -5.01 -2.34 -2.32
CA PHE A 114 -6.19 -1.90 -3.08
C PHE A 114 -7.06 -0.94 -2.27
N ALA A 115 -7.45 -1.33 -1.06
CA ALA A 115 -8.28 -0.49 -0.18
C ALA A 115 -7.52 0.74 0.34
N LEU A 116 -6.25 0.59 0.73
CA LEU A 116 -5.42 1.67 1.27
C LEU A 116 -5.23 2.81 0.25
N TYR A 117 -4.74 2.50 -0.94
CA TYR A 117 -4.46 3.51 -1.96
C TYR A 117 -5.76 4.02 -2.60
N GLY A 118 -6.77 3.17 -2.72
CA GLY A 118 -8.13 3.58 -3.06
C GLY A 118 -8.64 4.65 -2.10
N ALA A 119 -8.58 4.40 -0.79
CA ALA A 119 -9.02 5.35 0.24
C ALA A 119 -8.25 6.67 0.18
N MET A 120 -6.93 6.61 -0.02
CA MET A 120 -6.10 7.82 -0.16
C MET A 120 -6.47 8.68 -1.38
N TYR A 121 -7.15 8.13 -2.38
CA TYR A 121 -7.55 8.86 -3.59
C TYR A 121 -9.03 9.25 -3.57
N TYR A 122 -9.94 8.31 -3.33
CA TYR A 122 -11.39 8.52 -3.47
C TYR A 122 -12.06 9.11 -2.23
N VAL A 123 -11.48 8.98 -1.03
CA VAL A 123 -12.01 9.66 0.16
C VAL A 123 -11.84 11.18 0.05
N PRO A 124 -10.65 11.74 -0.29
CA PRO A 124 -10.54 13.17 -0.56
C PRO A 124 -11.49 13.63 -1.68
N LEU A 125 -11.71 12.79 -2.69
CA LEU A 125 -12.65 13.05 -3.78
C LEU A 125 -14.08 13.23 -3.26
N TYR A 126 -14.54 12.41 -2.31
CA TYR A 126 -15.82 12.61 -1.63
C TYR A 126 -15.92 14.01 -1.00
N PHE A 127 -14.94 14.42 -0.20
CA PHE A 127 -14.98 15.73 0.46
C PHE A 127 -14.90 16.91 -0.52
N GLN A 128 -14.13 16.77 -1.60
CA GLN A 128 -13.99 17.82 -2.60
C GLN A 128 -15.26 17.99 -3.45
N PHE A 129 -15.86 16.91 -3.96
CA PHE A 129 -17.00 17.01 -4.90
C PHE A 129 -18.35 17.05 -4.20
N ILE A 130 -18.53 16.28 -3.12
CA ILE A 130 -19.82 16.16 -2.45
C ILE A 130 -19.96 17.24 -1.37
N LYS A 131 -18.93 17.41 -0.53
CA LYS A 131 -18.93 18.43 0.53
C LYS A 131 -18.45 19.80 0.06
N ASN A 132 -17.95 19.92 -1.18
CA ASN A 132 -17.47 21.18 -1.77
C ASN A 132 -16.33 21.81 -0.95
N GLU A 133 -15.47 20.97 -0.39
CA GLU A 133 -14.33 21.41 0.40
C GLU A 133 -13.09 21.63 -0.47
N SER A 134 -12.19 22.50 -0.02
CA SER A 134 -10.90 22.71 -0.70
C SER A 134 -10.05 21.43 -0.66
N ALA A 135 -9.10 21.28 -1.58
CA ALA A 135 -8.14 20.18 -1.56
C ALA A 135 -7.41 20.08 -0.21
N THR A 136 -7.02 21.22 0.39
CA THR A 136 -6.38 21.28 1.70
C THR A 136 -7.31 20.76 2.82
N THR A 137 -8.56 21.22 2.84
CA THR A 137 -9.55 20.81 3.85
C THR A 137 -9.90 19.33 3.70
N SER A 138 -10.11 18.84 2.48
CA SER A 138 -10.36 17.41 2.24
C SER A 138 -9.23 16.51 2.74
N GLY A 139 -7.97 16.97 2.62
CA GLY A 139 -6.82 16.30 3.19
C GLY A 139 -6.89 16.24 4.73
N LEU A 140 -7.32 17.32 5.37
CA LEU A 140 -7.53 17.35 6.82
C LEU A 140 -8.67 16.41 7.26
N GLU A 141 -9.76 16.33 6.50
CA GLU A 141 -10.87 15.40 6.82
C GLU A 141 -10.46 13.92 6.64
N THR A 142 -9.36 13.62 5.93
CA THR A 142 -8.78 12.27 5.88
C THR A 142 -7.88 11.91 7.07
N LEU A 143 -7.62 12.85 7.99
CA LEU A 143 -6.79 12.60 9.17
C LEU A 143 -7.27 11.44 10.04
N PRO A 144 -8.57 11.22 10.30
CA PRO A 144 -9.03 10.07 11.09
C PRO A 144 -8.54 8.73 10.53
N PHE A 145 -8.49 8.59 9.20
CA PHE A 145 -7.95 7.41 8.54
C PHE A 145 -6.45 7.25 8.78
N VAL A 146 -5.67 8.33 8.55
CA VAL A 146 -4.21 8.31 8.71
C VAL A 146 -3.80 8.11 10.16
N LEU A 147 -4.48 8.77 11.10
CA LEU A 147 -4.26 8.63 12.54
C LEU A 147 -4.64 7.24 13.02
N GLY A 148 -5.80 6.73 12.59
CA GLY A 148 -6.24 5.36 12.87
C GLY A 148 -5.17 4.36 12.42
N LEU A 149 -4.67 4.51 11.19
CA LEU A 149 -3.60 3.66 10.65
C LEU A 149 -2.30 3.76 11.46
N ALA A 150 -1.83 4.97 11.75
CA ALA A 150 -0.57 5.19 12.46
C ALA A 150 -0.61 4.68 13.90
N VAL A 151 -1.63 5.08 14.67
CA VAL A 151 -1.80 4.70 16.08
C VAL A 151 -2.02 3.19 16.20
N ALA A 152 -2.87 2.61 15.35
CA ALA A 152 -3.11 1.18 15.35
C ALA A 152 -1.84 0.38 15.04
N SER A 153 -1.04 0.83 14.07
CA SER A 153 0.25 0.18 13.74
C SER A 153 1.23 0.19 14.92
N LEU A 154 1.30 1.30 15.66
CA LEU A 154 2.17 1.43 16.83
C LEU A 154 1.71 0.50 17.96
N ILE A 155 0.42 0.54 18.30
CA ILE A 155 -0.17 -0.30 19.35
C ILE A 155 0.05 -1.77 19.03
N VAL A 156 -0.30 -2.20 17.82
CA VAL A 156 -0.13 -3.59 17.41
C VAL A 156 1.34 -4.01 17.37
N GLY A 157 2.26 -3.14 16.93
CA GLY A 157 3.69 -3.45 16.95
C GLY A 157 4.20 -3.75 18.37
N GLN A 158 3.74 -2.99 19.37
CA GLN A 158 4.05 -3.24 20.77
C GLN A 158 3.40 -4.53 21.28
N LEU A 159 2.11 -4.74 21.02
CA LEU A 159 1.39 -5.94 21.43
C LEU A 159 2.01 -7.21 20.84
N VAL A 160 2.40 -7.19 19.57
CA VAL A 160 3.07 -8.32 18.92
C VAL A 160 4.44 -8.59 19.53
N THR A 161 5.17 -7.54 19.91
CA THR A 161 6.45 -7.66 20.62
C THR A 161 6.28 -8.29 22.01
N LEU A 162 5.20 -7.94 22.72
CA LEU A 162 4.90 -8.46 24.06
C LEU A 162 4.34 -9.88 24.03
N LEU A 163 3.37 -10.13 23.16
CA LEU A 163 2.60 -11.39 23.10
C LEU A 163 3.27 -12.44 22.20
N GLY A 164 4.14 -12.04 21.28
CA GLY A 164 4.80 -12.92 20.32
C GLY A 164 3.88 -13.48 19.22
N ILE A 165 2.64 -12.98 19.13
CA ILE A 165 1.62 -13.42 18.15
C ILE A 165 1.22 -12.27 17.23
N TYR A 166 1.09 -12.55 15.93
CA TYR A 166 0.73 -11.53 14.91
C TYR A 166 -0.49 -11.88 14.07
N ARG A 167 -0.88 -13.16 13.97
CA ARG A 167 -1.97 -13.62 13.10
C ARG A 167 -3.34 -13.05 13.47
N PRO A 168 -3.77 -13.06 14.76
CA PRO A 168 -5.08 -12.53 15.12
C PRO A 168 -5.23 -11.04 14.77
N PHE A 169 -4.14 -10.28 14.87
CA PHE A 169 -4.13 -8.87 14.49
C PHE A 169 -4.27 -8.67 12.98
N ILE A 170 -3.66 -9.53 12.15
CA ILE A 170 -3.88 -9.50 10.69
C ILE A 170 -5.35 -9.80 10.37
N TRP A 171 -5.93 -10.82 11.01
CA TRP A 171 -7.32 -11.20 10.77
C TRP A 171 -8.29 -10.11 11.20
N ALA A 172 -8.11 -9.57 12.40
CA ALA A 172 -8.89 -8.44 12.88
C ALA A 172 -8.72 -7.22 11.96
N GLY A 173 -7.50 -6.92 11.55
CA GLY A 173 -7.19 -5.82 10.65
C GLY A 173 -7.90 -5.95 9.30
N MET A 174 -7.80 -7.10 8.64
CA MET A 174 -8.44 -7.32 7.34
C MET A 174 -9.97 -7.37 7.44
N ALA A 175 -10.53 -7.92 8.53
CA ALA A 175 -11.96 -7.85 8.81
C ALA A 175 -12.42 -6.39 8.98
N MET A 176 -11.67 -5.58 9.73
CA MET A 176 -11.93 -4.15 9.88
C MET A 176 -11.77 -3.38 8.57
N CYS A 177 -10.83 -3.75 7.69
CA CYS A 177 -10.74 -3.17 6.34
C CYS A 177 -12.01 -3.47 5.53
N CYS A 178 -12.50 -4.71 5.59
CA CYS A 178 -13.72 -5.12 4.90
C CYS A 178 -14.94 -4.33 5.42
N ILE A 179 -15.11 -4.28 6.73
CA ILE A 179 -16.21 -3.57 7.38
C ILE A 179 -16.11 -2.06 7.13
N GLY A 180 -14.93 -1.47 7.34
CA GLY A 180 -14.69 -0.04 7.13
C GLY A 180 -14.95 0.37 5.69
N SER A 181 -14.48 -0.42 4.72
CA SER A 181 -14.76 -0.17 3.30
C SER A 181 -16.25 -0.26 2.98
N ALA A 182 -16.96 -1.24 3.54
CA ALA A 182 -18.41 -1.35 3.37
C ALA A 182 -19.17 -0.19 4.04
N LEU A 183 -18.73 0.26 5.22
CA LEU A 183 -19.35 1.41 5.90
C LEU A 183 -19.16 2.71 5.09
N LEU A 184 -18.03 2.88 4.40
CA LEU A 184 -17.84 4.01 3.50
C LEU A 184 -18.87 4.05 2.36
N SER A 185 -19.45 2.91 1.95
CA SER A 185 -20.52 2.93 0.94
C SER A 185 -21.82 3.60 1.42
N LEU A 186 -21.93 3.90 2.72
CA LEU A 186 -23.02 4.69 3.30
C LEU A 186 -22.75 6.20 3.23
N PHE A 187 -21.62 6.62 2.68
CA PHE A 187 -21.33 8.03 2.45
C PHE A 187 -22.28 8.60 1.40
N ASP A 188 -22.97 9.65 1.80
CA ASP A 188 -23.95 10.39 1.03
C ASP A 188 -23.77 11.89 1.28
N VAL A 189 -24.50 12.73 0.55
CA VAL A 189 -24.53 14.19 0.67
C VAL A 189 -24.82 14.62 2.11
N ASN A 190 -25.69 13.87 2.81
CA ASN A 190 -26.17 14.20 4.15
C ASN A 190 -25.47 13.47 5.29
N THR A 191 -24.45 12.65 5.01
CA THR A 191 -23.71 11.93 6.08
C THR A 191 -23.14 12.90 7.09
N SER A 192 -23.33 12.57 8.37
CA SER A 192 -22.87 13.38 9.49
C SER A 192 -21.37 13.30 9.67
N ARG A 193 -20.78 14.31 10.30
CA ARG A 193 -19.34 14.34 10.58
C ARG A 193 -18.88 13.20 11.49
N GLY A 194 -19.73 12.78 12.43
CA GLY A 194 -19.43 11.67 13.34
C GLY A 194 -19.30 10.33 12.60
N GLU A 195 -20.20 10.06 11.65
CA GLU A 195 -20.15 8.86 10.80
C GLU A 195 -18.90 8.87 9.91
N GLN A 196 -18.58 10.01 9.30
CA GLN A 196 -17.37 10.17 8.49
C GLN A 196 -16.10 9.82 9.26
N ILE A 197 -15.93 10.43 10.44
CA ILE A 197 -14.78 10.18 11.31
C ILE A 197 -14.75 8.71 11.74
N GLY A 198 -15.88 8.15 12.17
CA GLY A 198 -15.99 6.78 12.65
C GLY A 198 -15.61 5.75 11.59
N PHE A 199 -16.17 5.87 10.38
CA PHE A 199 -15.93 4.90 9.30
C PHE A 199 -14.48 4.97 8.80
N LEU A 200 -13.93 6.18 8.66
CA LEU A 200 -12.52 6.38 8.29
C LEU A 200 -11.56 5.81 9.34
N LEU A 201 -11.89 5.98 10.62
CA LEU A 201 -11.08 5.46 11.72
C LEU A 201 -11.09 3.93 11.75
N ILE A 202 -12.24 3.29 11.51
CA ILE A 202 -12.34 1.82 11.40
C ILE A 202 -11.47 1.30 10.26
N LEU A 203 -11.57 1.89 9.07
CA LEU A 203 -10.77 1.50 7.92
C LEU A 203 -9.26 1.73 8.17
N GLY A 204 -8.91 2.86 8.79
CA GLY A 204 -7.54 3.21 9.17
C GLY A 204 -6.94 2.20 10.13
N ILE A 205 -7.65 1.89 11.22
CA ILE A 205 -7.22 0.88 12.20
C ILE A 205 -7.04 -0.49 11.53
N GLY A 206 -7.96 -0.88 10.65
CA GLY A 206 -7.86 -2.13 9.90
C GLY A 206 -6.57 -2.24 9.07
N CYS A 207 -6.24 -1.16 8.35
CA CYS A 207 -4.99 -1.06 7.60
C CYS A 207 -3.77 -1.12 8.53
N GLY A 208 -3.80 -0.40 9.64
CA GLY A 208 -2.68 -0.35 10.60
C GLY A 208 -2.39 -1.70 11.27
N PHE A 209 -3.44 -2.44 11.66
CA PHE A 209 -3.30 -3.79 12.22
C PHE A 209 -2.73 -4.80 11.21
N SER A 210 -3.01 -4.59 9.93
CA SER A 210 -2.62 -5.52 8.87
C SER A 210 -1.21 -5.24 8.35
N MET A 211 -0.90 -3.99 7.98
CA MET A 211 0.29 -3.63 7.21
C MET A 211 1.61 -4.06 7.89
N ALA A 212 1.82 -3.68 9.15
CA ALA A 212 3.05 -4.00 9.86
C ALA A 212 3.20 -5.51 10.08
N ASN A 213 2.09 -6.19 10.36
CA ASN A 213 2.11 -7.63 10.66
C ASN A 213 2.24 -8.51 9.43
N LEU A 214 1.74 -8.08 8.27
CA LEU A 214 1.92 -8.80 7.01
C LEU A 214 3.39 -8.83 6.60
N ALA A 215 4.09 -7.70 6.74
CA ALA A 215 5.54 -7.65 6.55
C ALA A 215 6.26 -8.58 7.53
N LEU A 216 5.89 -8.53 8.82
CA LEU A 216 6.45 -9.41 9.84
C LEU A 216 6.18 -10.89 9.55
N ALA A 217 4.99 -11.26 9.09
CA ALA A 217 4.62 -12.64 8.77
C ALA A 217 5.45 -13.21 7.62
N ALA A 218 5.73 -12.38 6.60
CA ALA A 218 6.61 -12.75 5.49
C ALA A 218 8.07 -12.87 5.95
N GLN A 219 8.56 -11.91 6.74
CA GLN A 219 9.90 -11.90 7.32
C GLN A 219 10.17 -13.10 8.23
N ALA A 220 9.20 -13.45 9.08
CA ALA A 220 9.31 -14.58 10.01
C ALA A 220 9.34 -15.95 9.32
N ALA A 221 9.03 -16.01 8.02
CA ALA A 221 9.01 -17.26 7.25
C ALA A 221 10.33 -17.54 6.50
N VAL A 222 11.24 -16.56 6.42
CA VAL A 222 12.46 -16.63 5.59
C VAL A 222 13.73 -16.49 6.44
N PRO A 223 14.89 -16.98 5.97
CA PRO A 223 16.16 -16.77 6.68
C PRO A 223 16.61 -15.30 6.61
N LEU A 224 17.53 -14.89 7.50
CA LEU A 224 18.01 -13.50 7.61
C LEU A 224 18.54 -12.90 6.30
N LYS A 225 19.16 -13.72 5.45
CA LYS A 225 19.69 -13.30 4.14
C LYS A 225 18.61 -12.82 3.16
N ASP A 226 17.37 -13.27 3.36
CA ASP A 226 16.23 -13.04 2.46
C ASP A 226 15.27 -11.98 3.00
N LEU A 227 15.53 -11.44 4.21
CA LEU A 227 14.65 -10.46 4.87
C LEU A 227 14.45 -9.19 4.05
N ALA A 228 15.51 -8.66 3.45
CA ALA A 228 15.42 -7.46 2.61
C ALA A 228 14.53 -7.73 1.40
N THR A 229 14.77 -8.82 0.68
CA THR A 229 14.03 -9.19 -0.53
C THR A 229 12.55 -9.43 -0.23
N VAL A 230 12.22 -10.21 0.81
CA VAL A 230 10.81 -10.51 1.14
C VAL A 230 10.05 -9.26 1.57
N THR A 231 10.72 -8.33 2.25
CA THR A 231 10.11 -7.07 2.70
C THR A 231 9.82 -6.15 1.52
N THR A 232 10.77 -6.03 0.59
CA THR A 232 10.60 -5.27 -0.64
C THR A 232 9.49 -5.86 -1.51
N LEU A 233 9.44 -7.19 -1.66
CA LEU A 233 8.37 -7.85 -2.42
C LEU A 233 7.00 -7.61 -1.79
N ALA A 234 6.87 -7.69 -0.46
CA ALA A 234 5.61 -7.39 0.23
C ALA A 234 5.14 -5.95 -0.05
N ALA A 235 6.07 -4.98 -0.04
CA ALA A 235 5.77 -3.60 -0.39
C ALA A 235 5.38 -3.42 -1.86
N ILE A 236 6.07 -4.09 -2.80
CA ILE A 236 5.73 -4.09 -4.23
C ILE A 236 4.32 -4.61 -4.44
N TRP A 237 3.98 -5.77 -3.88
CA TRP A 237 2.64 -6.35 -4.02
C TRP A 237 1.54 -5.42 -3.48
N ARG A 238 1.81 -4.73 -2.38
CA ARG A 238 0.90 -3.71 -1.83
C ARG A 238 0.74 -2.51 -2.78
N THR A 239 1.83 -2.00 -3.35
CA THR A 239 1.76 -0.88 -4.31
C THR A 239 1.05 -1.30 -5.59
N VAL A 240 1.34 -2.49 -6.13
CA VAL A 240 0.69 -3.03 -7.33
C VAL A 240 -0.82 -3.16 -7.10
N GLY A 241 -1.24 -3.74 -5.97
CA GLY A 241 -2.64 -3.81 -5.60
C GLY A 241 -3.30 -2.44 -5.45
N GLY A 242 -2.57 -1.47 -4.89
CA GLY A 242 -3.02 -0.09 -4.78
C GLY A 242 -3.25 0.62 -6.11
N THR A 243 -2.30 0.53 -7.03
CA THR A 243 -2.42 1.19 -8.33
C THR A 243 -3.49 0.54 -9.20
N ILE A 244 -3.56 -0.80 -9.22
CA ILE A 244 -4.68 -1.50 -9.87
C ILE A 244 -6.00 -1.11 -9.20
N GLY A 245 -6.00 -0.95 -7.87
CA GLY A 245 -7.17 -0.54 -7.12
C GLY A 245 -7.70 0.84 -7.48
N ILE A 246 -6.82 1.83 -7.60
CA ILE A 246 -7.19 3.16 -8.06
C ILE A 246 -7.79 3.09 -9.47
N ALA A 247 -7.16 2.37 -10.38
CA ALA A 247 -7.58 2.34 -11.77
C ALA A 247 -8.93 1.61 -12.00
N ILE A 248 -9.14 0.47 -11.32
CA ILE A 248 -10.44 -0.22 -11.32
C ILE A 248 -11.51 0.67 -10.66
N SER A 249 -11.20 1.29 -9.53
CA SER A 249 -12.11 2.23 -8.86
C SER A 249 -12.49 3.39 -9.77
N GLY A 250 -11.56 3.91 -10.57
CA GLY A 250 -11.82 4.99 -11.53
C GLY A 250 -12.72 4.57 -12.67
N THR A 251 -12.54 3.35 -13.16
CA THR A 251 -13.42 2.77 -14.18
C THR A 251 -14.83 2.54 -13.64
N ILE A 252 -14.94 1.98 -12.43
CA ILE A 252 -16.23 1.79 -11.74
C ILE A 252 -16.92 3.13 -11.53
N PHE A 253 -16.21 4.10 -10.95
CA PHE A 253 -16.69 5.44 -10.65
C PHE A 253 -17.17 6.16 -11.92
N SER A 254 -16.35 6.21 -12.97
CA SER A 254 -16.67 6.90 -14.22
C SER A 254 -17.91 6.31 -14.91
N ASN A 255 -17.96 4.97 -15.04
CA ASN A 255 -19.10 4.30 -15.66
C ASN A 255 -20.40 4.50 -14.87
N LYS A 256 -20.33 4.37 -13.54
CA LYS A 256 -21.49 4.54 -12.66
C LYS A 256 -21.97 5.99 -12.66
N LEU A 257 -21.05 6.95 -12.52
CA LEU A 257 -21.35 8.38 -12.55
C LEU A 257 -21.97 8.80 -13.88
N SER A 258 -21.38 8.38 -15.01
CA SER A 258 -21.92 8.66 -16.35
C SER A 258 -23.33 8.10 -16.52
N SER A 259 -23.56 6.84 -16.10
CA SER A 259 -24.88 6.20 -16.15
C SER A 259 -25.90 6.92 -15.27
N THR A 260 -25.54 7.36 -14.06
CA THR A 260 -26.46 8.07 -13.17
C THR A 260 -26.76 9.48 -13.68
N LEU A 261 -25.75 10.23 -14.14
CA LEU A 261 -25.95 11.58 -14.68
C LEU A 261 -26.84 11.56 -15.92
N ALA A 262 -26.69 10.57 -16.81
CA ALA A 262 -27.54 10.41 -17.98
C ALA A 262 -29.03 10.19 -17.62
N GLN A 263 -29.32 9.61 -16.45
CA GLN A 263 -30.69 9.41 -15.96
C GLN A 263 -31.23 10.66 -15.25
N THR A 264 -30.40 11.33 -14.46
CA THR A 264 -30.83 12.46 -13.61
C THR A 264 -30.86 13.80 -14.36
N LEU A 265 -30.02 13.96 -15.39
CA LEU A 265 -29.83 15.22 -16.12
C LEU A 265 -29.89 14.99 -17.65
N PRO A 266 -31.07 14.66 -18.21
CA PRO A 266 -31.21 14.31 -19.63
C PRO A 266 -30.93 15.48 -20.60
N ASN A 267 -30.89 16.73 -20.10
CA ASN A 267 -30.72 17.94 -20.92
C ASN A 267 -29.32 18.58 -20.81
N VAL A 268 -28.34 17.90 -20.22
CA VAL A 268 -26.97 18.44 -20.07
C VAL A 268 -26.19 18.22 -21.36
N THR A 269 -25.44 19.24 -21.79
CA THR A 269 -24.64 19.15 -23.01
C THR A 269 -23.49 18.16 -22.85
N PRO A 270 -22.99 17.52 -23.94
CA PRO A 270 -21.83 16.64 -23.87
C PRO A 270 -20.59 17.29 -23.25
N ASP A 271 -20.40 18.60 -23.48
CA ASP A 271 -19.29 19.37 -22.94
C ASP A 271 -19.41 19.56 -21.42
N GLU A 272 -20.59 19.93 -20.92
CA GLU A 272 -20.87 20.02 -19.48
C GLU A 272 -20.73 18.66 -18.80
N LEU A 273 -21.25 17.59 -19.41
CA LEU A 273 -21.11 16.22 -18.90
C LEU A 273 -19.63 15.82 -18.81
N SER A 274 -18.83 16.13 -19.83
CA SER A 274 -17.39 15.87 -19.80
C SER A 274 -16.66 16.66 -18.71
N SER A 275 -17.06 17.92 -18.47
CA SER A 275 -16.49 18.76 -17.42
C SER A 275 -16.82 18.26 -16.01
N ILE A 276 -18.03 17.76 -15.81
CA ILE A 276 -18.46 17.12 -14.56
C ILE A 276 -17.68 15.80 -14.38
N LEU A 277 -17.68 14.92 -15.39
CA LEU A 277 -16.94 13.65 -15.32
C LEU A 277 -15.43 13.82 -15.10
N SER A 278 -14.83 14.91 -15.59
CA SER A 278 -13.42 15.22 -15.38
C SER A 278 -13.07 15.57 -13.93
N GLY A 279 -14.06 15.78 -13.06
CA GLY A 279 -13.83 16.21 -11.69
C GLY A 279 -13.35 17.66 -11.63
N SER A 280 -13.93 18.56 -12.43
CA SER A 280 -13.67 19.98 -12.24
C SER A 280 -14.65 20.54 -11.21
N THR A 281 -14.18 20.88 -10.00
CA THR A 281 -15.03 21.58 -9.01
C THR A 281 -15.47 22.97 -9.49
N ALA A 282 -14.73 23.57 -10.43
CA ALA A 282 -15.10 24.80 -11.10
C ALA A 282 -16.34 24.63 -12.00
N ALA A 283 -16.54 23.43 -12.58
CA ALA A 283 -17.74 23.13 -13.37
C ALA A 283 -19.02 23.05 -12.51
N LEU A 284 -18.87 22.88 -11.19
CA LEU A 284 -19.99 22.91 -10.25
C LEU A 284 -20.36 24.34 -9.82
N GLN A 285 -19.51 25.34 -10.13
CA GLN A 285 -19.76 26.74 -9.75
C GLN A 285 -20.72 27.39 -10.75
N GLY A 286 -21.87 27.85 -10.26
CA GLY A 286 -22.87 28.57 -11.07
C GLY A 286 -24.11 27.73 -11.46
N LEU A 287 -24.15 26.45 -11.11
CA LEU A 287 -25.34 25.61 -11.32
C LEU A 287 -26.45 25.93 -10.30
N PRO A 288 -27.74 25.82 -10.69
CA PRO A 288 -28.87 25.90 -9.76
C PRO A 288 -28.74 24.89 -8.60
N ALA A 289 -29.19 25.28 -7.40
CA ALA A 289 -29.04 24.46 -6.20
C ALA A 289 -29.67 23.06 -6.32
N SER A 290 -30.76 22.90 -7.08
CA SER A 290 -31.38 21.61 -7.37
C SER A 290 -30.48 20.70 -8.20
N GLN A 291 -29.91 21.21 -9.30
CA GLN A 291 -28.97 20.47 -10.14
C GLN A 291 -27.68 20.12 -9.38
N LEU A 292 -27.20 21.03 -8.53
CA LEU A 292 -26.02 20.77 -7.71
C LEU A 292 -26.25 19.60 -6.73
N TYR A 293 -27.44 19.50 -6.12
CA TYR A 293 -27.78 18.39 -5.23
C TYR A 293 -27.82 17.06 -6.01
N ASP A 294 -28.47 17.05 -7.17
CA ASP A 294 -28.60 15.87 -8.03
C ASP A 294 -27.24 15.36 -8.52
N ILE A 295 -26.34 16.28 -8.91
CA ILE A 295 -24.97 15.94 -9.30
C ILE A 295 -24.23 15.33 -8.11
N LYS A 296 -24.24 15.99 -6.94
CA LYS A 296 -23.56 15.49 -5.73
C LYS A 296 -24.06 14.10 -5.32
N HIS A 297 -25.36 13.85 -5.43
CA HIS A 297 -25.94 12.55 -5.16
C HIS A 297 -25.48 11.51 -6.20
N ALA A 298 -25.36 11.88 -7.48
CA ALA A 298 -24.78 11.03 -8.51
C ALA A 298 -23.30 10.69 -8.23
N TYR A 299 -22.52 11.63 -7.71
CA TYR A 299 -21.15 11.37 -7.23
C TYR A 299 -21.12 10.39 -6.06
N ALA A 300 -22.02 10.56 -5.09
CA ALA A 300 -22.11 9.64 -3.95
C ALA A 300 -22.42 8.21 -4.40
N GLN A 301 -23.37 8.05 -5.34
CA GLN A 301 -23.67 6.76 -5.97
C GLN A 301 -22.54 6.23 -6.85
N GLY A 302 -21.69 7.08 -7.43
CA GLY A 302 -20.49 6.63 -8.12
C GLY A 302 -19.48 6.00 -7.15
N LEU A 303 -19.36 6.60 -5.97
CA LEU A 303 -18.42 6.17 -4.93
C LEU A 303 -18.92 4.97 -4.12
N ASP A 304 -20.23 4.77 -3.99
CA ASP A 304 -20.80 3.63 -3.25
C ASP A 304 -20.22 2.28 -3.74
N LEU A 305 -20.16 2.09 -5.06
CA LEU A 305 -19.76 0.86 -5.71
C LEU A 305 -18.25 0.70 -5.66
N VAL A 306 -17.52 1.81 -5.68
CA VAL A 306 -16.09 1.84 -5.43
C VAL A 306 -15.80 1.31 -4.03
N TYR A 307 -16.46 1.86 -3.01
CA TYR A 307 -16.26 1.45 -1.62
C TYR A 307 -16.69 0.00 -1.36
N LEU A 308 -17.80 -0.45 -1.97
CA LEU A 308 -18.22 -1.85 -1.93
C LEU A 308 -17.20 -2.78 -2.59
N SER A 309 -16.59 -2.37 -3.72
CA SER A 309 -15.53 -3.15 -4.36
C SER A 309 -14.34 -3.36 -3.44
N TRP A 310 -13.98 -2.34 -2.65
CA TRP A 310 -12.92 -2.44 -1.64
C TRP A 310 -13.31 -3.35 -0.50
N GLY A 311 -14.59 -3.33 -0.10
CA GLY A 311 -15.16 -4.27 0.87
C GLY A 311 -14.97 -5.71 0.41
N GLY A 312 -15.43 -6.03 -0.80
CA GLY A 312 -15.30 -7.37 -1.39
C GLY A 312 -13.84 -7.83 -1.50
N LEU A 313 -12.95 -6.95 -1.96
CA LEU A 313 -11.52 -7.27 -2.10
C LEU A 313 -10.80 -7.36 -0.75
N SER A 314 -11.17 -6.54 0.22
CA SER A 314 -10.68 -6.67 1.60
C SER A 314 -11.16 -7.98 2.23
N GLY A 315 -12.37 -8.43 1.90
CA GLY A 315 -12.88 -9.76 2.23
C GLY A 315 -12.04 -10.87 1.61
N ALA A 316 -11.68 -10.76 0.33
CA ALA A 316 -10.73 -11.68 -0.31
C ALA A 316 -9.36 -11.65 0.39
N GLY A 317 -8.88 -10.47 0.78
CA GLY A 317 -7.68 -10.31 1.59
C GLY A 317 -7.76 -10.97 2.97
N PHE A 318 -8.91 -10.89 3.63
CA PHE A 318 -9.17 -11.62 4.86
C PHE A 318 -9.06 -13.13 4.63
N LEU A 319 -9.70 -13.66 3.58
CA LEU A 319 -9.60 -15.08 3.23
C LEU A 319 -8.15 -15.51 2.93
N THR A 320 -7.39 -14.71 2.18
CA THR A 320 -5.96 -15.04 1.93
C THR A 320 -5.14 -15.01 3.21
N SER A 321 -5.48 -14.14 4.16
CA SER A 321 -4.77 -14.05 5.44
C SER A 321 -4.98 -15.27 6.35
N LEU A 322 -6.05 -16.03 6.16
CA LEU A 322 -6.31 -17.28 6.90
C LEU A 322 -5.28 -18.37 6.56
N PHE A 323 -4.67 -18.30 5.38
CA PHE A 323 -3.63 -19.25 4.97
C PHE A 323 -2.29 -19.04 5.70
N LEU A 324 -2.10 -17.93 6.43
CA LEU A 324 -0.90 -17.70 7.22
C LEU A 324 -0.79 -18.73 8.35
N VAL A 325 0.37 -19.38 8.46
CA VAL A 325 0.70 -20.31 9.54
C VAL A 325 1.59 -19.61 10.56
N HIS A 326 1.28 -19.78 11.85
CA HIS A 326 2.05 -19.11 12.91
C HIS A 326 3.49 -19.61 12.93
N LYS A 327 4.44 -18.68 12.85
CA LYS A 327 5.85 -18.92 13.12
C LYS A 327 6.21 -18.24 14.44
N LYS A 328 6.83 -18.98 15.36
CA LYS A 328 7.34 -18.41 16.62
C LYS A 328 8.35 -17.34 16.28
N LEU A 329 8.13 -16.13 16.78
CA LEU A 329 9.10 -15.04 16.64
C LEU A 329 10.32 -15.35 17.51
N ALA A 330 11.53 -15.18 16.94
CA ALA A 330 12.76 -15.32 17.71
C ALA A 330 12.77 -14.26 18.83
N LYS A 331 12.94 -14.68 20.08
CA LYS A 331 13.10 -13.74 21.20
C LYS A 331 14.34 -12.88 20.91
N ARG A 332 14.23 -11.55 21.03
CA ARG A 332 15.39 -10.66 21.00
C ARG A 332 16.45 -11.21 21.97
N PRO A 333 17.72 -11.38 21.56
CA PRO A 333 18.78 -11.62 22.52
C PRO A 333 18.73 -10.49 23.53
N LYS A 334 18.61 -10.81 24.83
CA LYS A 334 18.85 -9.80 25.87
C LYS A 334 20.27 -9.30 25.60
N VAL A 335 20.41 -8.02 25.26
CA VAL A 335 21.72 -7.38 25.14
C VAL A 335 22.38 -7.58 26.49
N ALA A 336 23.36 -8.48 26.55
CA ALA A 336 24.15 -8.67 27.75
C ALA A 336 24.83 -7.33 28.02
N LYS A 337 24.45 -6.65 29.10
CA LYS A 337 25.25 -5.56 29.66
C LYS A 337 26.58 -6.16 30.08
N LYS A 338 27.56 -6.20 29.17
CA LYS A 338 28.96 -6.33 29.55
C LYS A 338 29.41 -4.93 29.94
N VAL A 339 29.20 -4.59 31.21
CA VAL A 339 29.99 -3.55 31.86
C VAL A 339 31.27 -4.27 32.27
N GLU A 340 32.27 -4.27 31.40
CA GLU A 340 33.63 -4.56 31.83
C GLU A 340 34.15 -3.30 32.54
N ASP A 341 34.30 -3.42 33.84
CA ASP A 341 35.03 -2.51 34.71
C ASP A 341 36.51 -2.48 34.26
N PRO A 342 37.07 -1.33 33.84
CA PRO A 342 38.43 -1.28 33.28
C PRO A 342 39.57 -1.50 34.30
N GLU A 343 39.29 -1.72 35.59
CA GLU A 343 40.32 -1.49 36.62
C GLU A 343 40.87 -2.72 37.36
N LYS A 344 40.69 -3.95 36.86
CA LYS A 344 41.37 -5.12 37.45
C LYS A 344 41.99 -6.04 36.42
N GLY A 345 43.26 -5.79 36.09
CA GLY A 345 44.06 -6.74 35.32
C GLY A 345 45.40 -6.20 34.80
N MET A 346 46.22 -5.55 35.63
CA MET A 346 47.66 -5.47 35.35
C MET A 346 48.39 -6.47 36.26
N PRO A 347 49.11 -7.47 35.70
CA PRO A 347 50.07 -8.24 36.47
C PRO A 347 51.29 -7.36 36.74
N GLU A 348 51.64 -7.19 38.03
CA GLU A 348 52.95 -6.66 38.43
C GLU A 348 54.04 -7.62 37.93
N SER A 349 54.87 -7.13 37.00
CA SER A 349 56.06 -7.83 36.56
C SER A 349 57.11 -7.78 37.66
N GLU A 350 57.39 -8.94 38.28
CA GLU A 350 58.54 -9.20 39.12
C GLU A 350 59.84 -8.78 38.40
N THR A 351 60.50 -7.75 38.93
CA THR A 351 61.90 -7.46 38.63
C THR A 351 62.69 -7.68 39.92
N ALA A 352 63.23 -8.89 40.09
CA ALA A 352 64.21 -9.19 41.11
C ALA A 352 65.26 -10.19 40.59
N GLN A 353 66.48 -9.66 40.40
CA GLN A 353 67.78 -10.31 40.59
C GLN A 353 68.15 -11.54 39.71
N ARG A 354 69.04 -11.32 38.72
CA ARG A 354 70.45 -11.72 38.78
C ARG A 354 71.27 -11.19 37.61
#